data_AF-A0A816JTK0-F1
#
_entry.id   AF-A0A816JTK0-F1
#
_cell.length_a   1.000
_cell.length_b   1.000
_cell.length_c   1.000
_cell.angle_alpha   90.00
_cell.angle_beta   90.00
_cell.angle_gamma   90.00
#
_symmetry.space_group_name_H-M   'P 1'
#
loop_
_entity.id
_entity.type
_entity.pdbx_description
1 polymer ?
#
loop_
_entity_poly.entity_id
_entity_poly.type
_entity_poly.pdbx_seq_one_letter_code
_entity_poly.pdbx_strand_id
1 'polypeptide(L)'
;MFTNIIMVLLFICSQALQQNKKPTYLIRPFTRITIQNNNEYLLGVHCKSKDDDIGFRSLQKGEIYIDRDYKRCTKCLWKAEKDGLYGNGEFPNLALVFFKWIK
;
A
#
# COMPACT_ATOMS: atom_id res chain seq x y z
N MET A 1 -1.91 58.01 -8.54
CA MET A 1 -2.82 57.13 -9.31
C MET A 1 -2.10 55.91 -9.89
N PHE A 2 -0.86 56.05 -10.41
CA PHE A 2 -0.09 54.95 -11.01
C PHE A 2 0.40 53.85 -10.04
N THR A 3 0.69 54.17 -8.78
CA THR A 3 1.15 53.20 -7.78
C THR A 3 0.13 52.11 -7.48
N ASN A 4 -1.15 52.48 -7.38
CA ASN A 4 -2.24 51.52 -7.16
C ASN A 4 -2.40 50.55 -8.34
N ILE A 5 -2.16 51.01 -9.57
CA ILE A 5 -2.22 50.17 -10.78
C ILE A 5 -1.08 49.15 -10.78
N ILE A 6 0.13 49.55 -10.41
CA ILE A 6 1.30 48.65 -10.32
C ILE A 6 1.07 47.56 -9.27
N MET A 7 0.53 47.91 -8.10
CA MET A 7 0.23 46.95 -7.04
C MET A 7 -0.81 45.90 -7.46
N VAL A 8 -1.83 46.31 -8.22
CA VAL A 8 -2.86 45.41 -8.75
C VAL A 8 -2.27 44.45 -9.79
N LEU A 9 -1.43 44.94 -10.70
CA LEU A 9 -0.77 44.11 -11.71
C LEU A 9 0.17 43.05 -11.08
N LEU A 10 0.93 43.43 -10.06
CA LEU A 10 1.79 42.50 -9.31
C LEU A 10 0.97 41.40 -8.61
N PHE A 11 -0.20 41.74 -8.07
CA PHE A 11 -1.08 40.79 -7.40
C PHE A 11 -1.70 39.78 -8.38
N ILE A 12 -2.11 40.22 -9.57
CA ILE A 12 -2.63 39.34 -10.64
C ILE A 12 -1.53 38.39 -11.16
N CYS A 13 -0.31 38.88 -11.37
CA CYS A 13 0.84 38.05 -11.77
C CYS A 13 1.18 36.98 -10.72
N SER A 14 1.11 37.33 -9.42
CA SER A 14 1.36 36.37 -8.33
C SER A 14 0.33 35.24 -8.31
N GLN A 15 -0.95 35.52 -8.54
CA GLN A 15 -2.01 34.49 -8.57
C GLN A 15 -1.87 33.56 -9.78
N ALA A 16 -1.55 34.11 -10.97
CA ALA A 16 -1.34 33.32 -12.18
C ALA A 16 -0.13 32.36 -12.07
N LEU A 17 0.93 32.76 -11.35
CA LEU A 17 2.09 31.91 -11.08
C LEU A 17 1.77 30.74 -10.13
N GLN A 18 0.78 30.86 -9.23
CA GLN A 18 0.42 29.77 -8.31
C GLN A 18 -0.42 28.65 -8.95
N GLN A 19 -1.05 28.91 -10.10
CA GLN A 19 -1.91 27.92 -10.77
C GLN A 19 -1.15 26.86 -11.58
N ASN A 20 0.17 27.01 -11.77
CA ASN A 20 1.01 26.07 -12.52
C ASN A 20 1.77 25.05 -11.65
N LYS A 21 1.46 24.94 -10.36
CA LYS A 21 1.84 23.73 -9.61
C LYS A 21 0.94 22.58 -10.04
N LYS A 22 1.31 21.91 -11.14
CA LYS A 22 0.84 20.55 -11.40
C LYS A 22 1.03 19.75 -10.10
N PRO A 23 0.02 19.05 -9.58
CA PRO A 23 0.25 18.09 -8.51
C PRO A 23 1.25 17.08 -9.05
N THR A 24 2.49 17.14 -8.54
CA THR A 24 3.45 16.07 -8.72
C THR A 24 2.87 14.88 -7.97
N TYR A 25 2.06 14.11 -8.66
CA TYR A 25 1.82 12.72 -8.28
C TYR A 25 3.19 12.06 -8.31
N LEU A 26 3.88 12.04 -7.15
CA LEU A 26 4.97 11.11 -6.91
C LEU A 26 4.45 9.77 -7.44
N ILE A 27 5.14 9.18 -8.41
CA ILE A 27 4.88 7.81 -8.84
C ILE A 27 5.17 6.95 -7.60
N ARG A 28 4.14 6.74 -6.79
CA ARG A 28 4.23 5.97 -5.57
C ARG A 28 4.27 4.51 -5.99
N PRO A 29 5.27 3.74 -5.54
CA PRO A 29 5.35 2.34 -5.90
C PRO A 29 4.10 1.62 -5.36
N PHE A 30 3.38 0.96 -6.26
CA PHE A 30 2.29 0.05 -5.90
C PHE A 30 2.88 -1.16 -5.18
N THR A 31 2.40 -1.47 -3.99
CA THR A 31 2.76 -2.71 -3.30
C THR A 31 1.91 -3.85 -3.84
N ARG A 32 2.54 -5.00 -4.09
CA ARG A 32 1.83 -6.25 -4.26
C ARG A 32 1.96 -7.13 -3.01
N ILE A 33 0.83 -7.48 -2.41
CA ILE A 33 0.69 -8.50 -1.38
C ILE A 33 0.26 -9.80 -2.06
N THR A 34 0.97 -10.90 -1.77
CA THR A 34 0.58 -12.24 -2.19
C THR A 34 0.55 -13.16 -0.97
N ILE A 35 -0.59 -13.80 -0.70
CA ILE A 35 -0.74 -14.80 0.36
C ILE A 35 -1.13 -16.12 -0.29
N GLN A 36 -0.37 -17.17 -0.04
CA GLN A 36 -0.70 -18.53 -0.45
C GLN A 36 -1.01 -19.39 0.77
N ASN A 37 -2.13 -20.12 0.72
CA ASN A 37 -2.47 -21.09 1.76
C ASN A 37 -1.91 -22.47 1.41
N ASN A 38 -0.89 -22.94 2.14
CA ASN A 38 -0.37 -24.30 1.97
C ASN A 38 -1.00 -25.31 2.94
N ASN A 39 -1.87 -24.85 3.84
CA ASN A 39 -2.52 -25.69 4.84
C ASN A 39 -3.68 -26.48 4.26
N GLU A 40 -4.06 -27.54 4.96
CA GLU A 40 -5.23 -28.37 4.59
C GLU A 40 -6.56 -27.77 5.03
N TYR A 41 -6.54 -26.77 5.91
CA TYR A 41 -7.72 -26.05 6.37
C TYR A 41 -7.99 -24.79 5.55
N LEU A 42 -9.24 -24.33 5.61
CA LEU A 42 -9.68 -23.07 5.03
C LEU A 42 -9.03 -21.90 5.79
N LEU A 43 -8.25 -21.07 5.10
CA LEU A 43 -7.60 -19.90 5.69
C LEU A 43 -8.43 -18.65 5.42
N GLY A 44 -8.94 -18.03 6.48
CA GLY A 44 -9.57 -16.71 6.39
C GLY A 44 -8.52 -15.59 6.35
N VAL A 45 -8.55 -14.76 5.32
CA VAL A 45 -7.67 -13.60 5.12
C VAL A 45 -8.50 -12.34 5.12
N HIS A 46 -8.21 -11.42 6.03
CA HIS A 46 -8.78 -10.08 6.03
C HIS A 46 -7.66 -9.06 5.85
N CYS A 47 -7.76 -8.23 4.81
CA CYS A 47 -6.77 -7.20 4.54
C CYS A 47 -7.38 -5.82 4.79
N LYS A 48 -6.75 -5.07 5.69
CA LYS A 48 -7.11 -3.68 5.98
C LYS A 48 -5.85 -2.83 6.05
N SER A 49 -5.87 -1.71 5.34
CA SER A 49 -4.77 -0.76 5.26
C SER A 49 -5.23 0.62 5.72
N LYS A 50 -4.93 0.96 6.98
CA LYS A 50 -5.37 2.23 7.61
C LYS A 50 -6.90 2.38 7.51
N ASP A 51 -7.37 3.21 6.57
CA ASP A 51 -8.77 3.53 6.34
C ASP A 51 -9.39 2.67 5.21
N ASP A 52 -8.56 1.99 4.41
CA ASP A 52 -8.98 1.19 3.27
C ASP A 52 -9.19 -0.26 3.73
N ASP A 53 -10.45 -0.69 3.85
CA ASP A 53 -10.82 -2.09 4.09
C ASP A 53 -11.03 -2.81 2.76
N ILE A 54 -10.22 -3.83 2.51
CA ILE A 54 -10.17 -4.60 1.25
C ILE A 54 -11.08 -5.83 1.36
N GLY A 55 -11.57 -6.12 2.56
CA GLY A 55 -12.52 -7.18 2.83
C GLY A 55 -11.88 -8.50 3.23
N PHE A 56 -12.74 -9.52 3.33
CA PHE A 56 -12.39 -10.86 3.77
C PHE A 56 -12.46 -11.85 2.61
N ARG A 57 -11.50 -12.78 2.55
CA ARG A 57 -11.52 -13.92 1.63
C ARG A 57 -11.10 -15.19 2.34
N SER A 58 -11.77 -16.29 2.00
CA SER A 58 -11.38 -17.63 2.43
C SER A 58 -10.55 -18.29 1.33
N LEU A 59 -9.40 -18.84 1.68
CA LEU A 59 -8.48 -19.53 0.78
C LEU A 59 -8.45 -21.03 1.11
N GLN A 60 -8.75 -21.87 0.14
CA GLN A 60 -8.51 -23.30 0.19
C GLN A 60 -7.01 -23.62 0.01
N LYS A 61 -6.62 -24.89 0.22
CA LYS A 61 -5.25 -25.35 -0.01
C LYS A 61 -4.82 -25.06 -1.45
N GLY A 62 -3.69 -24.38 -1.61
CA GLY A 62 -3.12 -23.98 -2.90
C GLY A 62 -3.68 -22.68 -3.48
N GLU A 63 -4.74 -22.11 -2.91
CA GLU A 63 -5.27 -20.83 -3.39
C GLU A 63 -4.38 -19.64 -2.98
N ILE A 64 -4.41 -18.61 -3.82
CA ILE A 64 -3.58 -17.42 -3.70
C ILE A 64 -4.46 -16.17 -3.64
N TYR A 65 -4.28 -15.37 -2.61
CA TYR A 65 -4.79 -14.01 -2.51
C TYR A 65 -3.76 -13.02 -3.04
N ILE A 66 -4.18 -12.14 -3.95
CA ILE A 66 -3.33 -11.07 -4.50
C ILE A 66 -4.04 -9.72 -4.31
N ASP A 67 -3.34 -8.79 -3.68
CA ASP A 67 -3.78 -7.40 -3.55
C ASP A 67 -2.67 -6.44 -4.00
N ARG A 68 -3.06 -5.33 -4.64
CA ARG A 68 -2.16 -4.41 -5.38
C ARG A 68 -2.08 -3.00 -4.80
N ASP A 69 -2.73 -2.71 -3.68
CA ASP A 69 -2.95 -1.32 -3.25
C ASP A 69 -2.28 -0.90 -1.93
N TYR A 70 -1.39 -1.74 -1.40
CA TYR A 70 -0.72 -1.38 -0.14
C TYR A 70 0.34 -0.29 -0.37
N LYS A 71 0.52 0.61 0.60
CA LYS A 71 1.35 1.82 0.47
C LYS A 71 2.77 1.65 1.04
N ARG A 72 3.18 0.44 1.45
CA ARG A 72 4.37 0.25 2.31
C ARG A 72 5.30 -0.94 1.99
N CYS A 73 5.06 -1.77 0.97
CA CYS A 73 5.95 -2.90 0.67
C CYS A 73 6.18 -3.10 -0.84
N THR A 74 7.42 -3.04 -1.33
CA THR A 74 7.66 -3.14 -2.77
C THR A 74 7.31 -4.54 -3.33
N LYS A 75 7.55 -5.61 -2.54
CA LYS A 75 7.11 -7.00 -2.81
C LYS A 75 6.94 -7.73 -1.48
N CYS A 76 5.70 -8.07 -1.10
CA CYS A 76 5.41 -8.82 0.11
C CYS A 76 4.83 -10.19 -0.26
N LEU A 77 5.63 -11.25 -0.12
CA LEU A 77 5.15 -12.62 -0.23
C LEU A 77 4.99 -13.20 1.18
N TRP A 78 3.77 -13.60 1.51
CA TRP A 78 3.47 -14.32 2.73
C TRP A 78 3.02 -15.75 2.41
N LYS A 79 3.52 -16.72 3.18
CA LYS A 79 3.11 -18.12 3.12
C LYS A 79 2.48 -18.50 4.44
N ALA A 80 1.24 -18.98 4.39
CA ALA A 80 0.59 -19.54 5.55
C ALA A 80 0.92 -21.04 5.62
N GLU A 81 1.59 -21.43 6.69
CA GLU A 81 2.00 -22.81 6.99
C GLU A 81 1.34 -23.27 8.29
N LYS A 82 1.62 -24.49 8.75
CA LYS A 82 0.90 -25.12 9.87
C LYS A 82 1.06 -24.40 11.21
N ASP A 83 2.14 -23.67 11.40
CA ASP A 83 2.51 -23.05 12.67
C ASP A 83 2.52 -21.52 12.65
N GLY A 84 2.47 -20.90 11.47
CA GLY A 84 2.42 -19.46 11.35
C GLY A 84 2.37 -18.93 9.92
N LEU A 85 2.33 -17.62 9.83
CA LEU A 85 2.50 -16.84 8.61
C LEU A 85 3.96 -16.45 8.47
N TYR A 86 4.59 -16.84 7.37
CA TYR A 86 5.98 -16.56 7.05
C TYR A 86 6.04 -15.46 6.00
N GLY A 87 6.88 -14.44 6.22
CA GLY A 87 7.07 -13.35 5.26
C GLY A 87 8.46 -13.30 4.67
N ASN A 88 8.54 -13.16 3.35
CA ASN A 88 9.76 -12.76 2.66
C ASN A 88 9.71 -11.25 2.44
N GLY A 89 10.17 -10.48 3.42
CA GLY A 89 10.51 -9.07 3.21
C GLY A 89 11.88 -8.97 2.53
N GLU A 90 12.06 -7.99 1.63
CA GLU A 90 13.39 -7.64 1.15
C GLU A 90 14.24 -7.16 2.34
N PHE A 91 15.17 -8.02 2.74
CA PHE A 91 16.26 -7.81 3.68
C PHE A 91 15.96 -7.78 5.21
N PRO A 92 16.74 -8.55 6.01
CA PRO A 92 17.58 -9.67 5.59
C PRO A 92 16.70 -10.89 5.33
N ASN A 93 17.07 -11.71 4.35
CA ASN A 93 16.38 -12.90 3.80
C ASN A 93 16.09 -14.03 4.80
N LEU A 94 15.51 -13.74 5.96
CA LEU A 94 14.85 -14.73 6.78
C LEU A 94 13.37 -14.71 6.41
N ALA A 95 12.84 -15.88 6.05
CA ALA A 95 11.43 -16.19 6.27
C ALA A 95 11.19 -16.16 7.78
N LEU A 96 11.12 -14.97 8.36
CA LEU A 96 10.76 -14.77 9.74
C LEU A 96 9.29 -15.17 9.84
N VAL A 97 8.98 -15.97 10.87
CA VAL A 97 7.60 -16.13 11.32
C VAL A 97 7.11 -14.73 11.66
N PHE A 98 6.29 -14.18 10.78
CA PHE A 98 5.69 -12.86 10.96
C PHE A 98 4.59 -12.93 12.01
N PHE A 99 3.88 -14.06 12.05
CA PHE A 99 2.84 -14.32 13.03
C PHE A 99 2.75 -15.82 13.31
N LYS A 100 2.72 -16.21 14.58
CA LYS A 100 2.49 -17.60 14.98
C LYS A 100 1.01 -17.79 15.26
N TRP A 101 0.41 -18.88 14.79
CA TRP A 101 -1.01 -19.13 15.08
C TRP A 101 -1.23 -19.27 16.58
N ILE A 102 -2.25 -18.57 17.08
CA ILE A 102 -2.72 -18.74 18.45
C ILE A 102 -3.50 -20.06 18.45
N LYS A 103 -3.07 -21.00 19.28
CA LYS A 103 -3.77 -22.27 19.50
C LYS A 103 -4.98 -22.07 20.41
#